data_AF-A0A699ZXW8-F1
#
_entry.id   AF-A0A699ZXW8-F1
#
_cell.length_a   1.000
_cell.length_b   1.000
_cell.length_c   1.000
_cell.angle_alpha   90.00
_cell.angle_beta   90.00
_cell.angle_gamma   90.00
#
_symmetry.space_group_name_H-M   'P 1'
#
loop_
_entity.id
_entity.type
_entity.pdbx_description
1 polymer ?
#
loop_
_entity_poly.entity_id
_entity_poly.type
_entity_poly.pdbx_seq_one_letter_code
_entity_poly.pdbx_strand_id
1 'polypeptide(L)'
;MDANDASAEELLALVEEIQRQTGSLDDVPPDLAQLLRRVKKEQGKPVEDIPSEEIIPRPGFVVKTSDASGAKVFINMCGHDKVAAPGNWQGLQVPEEVQAALDNVDSLTDAQQESLRFPLSMTPPQPDVDKKGAACTTFDCCLNEDVIKTG
;
A
#
# COMPACT_ATOMS: atom_id res chain seq x y z
N MET A 1 -22.30 -3.45 35.79
CA MET A 1 -20.94 -3.09 35.37
C MET A 1 -20.36 -4.34 34.76
N ASP A 2 -20.46 -4.45 33.45
CA ASP A 2 -20.15 -5.65 32.70
C ASP A 2 -18.63 -5.80 32.58
N ALA A 3 -18.13 -7.03 32.79
CA ALA A 3 -16.70 -7.34 32.83
C ALA A 3 -15.92 -7.01 31.54
N ASN A 4 -16.62 -6.63 30.46
CA ASN A 4 -16.03 -6.28 29.18
C ASN A 4 -15.51 -4.83 29.13
N ASP A 5 -16.14 -3.90 29.87
CA ASP A 5 -15.73 -2.49 29.93
C ASP A 5 -14.38 -2.32 30.64
N ALA A 6 -14.13 -3.12 31.68
CA ALA A 6 -12.91 -3.06 32.47
C ALA A 6 -11.66 -3.37 31.61
N SER A 7 -11.75 -4.33 30.68
CA SER A 7 -10.60 -4.71 29.84
C SER A 7 -10.20 -3.64 28.83
N ALA A 8 -11.17 -2.89 28.29
CA ALA A 8 -10.92 -1.85 27.32
C ALA A 8 -10.37 -0.57 27.97
N GLU A 9 -10.85 -0.24 29.17
CA GLU A 9 -10.29 0.85 29.98
C GLU A 9 -8.84 0.55 30.41
N GLU A 10 -8.55 -0.69 30.83
CA GLU A 10 -7.19 -1.12 31.17
C GLU A 10 -6.24 -1.02 29.96
N LEU A 11 -6.71 -1.42 28.76
CA LEU A 11 -5.94 -1.30 27.52
C LEU A 11 -5.67 0.16 27.14
N LEU A 12 -6.66 1.04 27.30
CA LEU A 12 -6.49 2.48 27.06
C LEU A 12 -5.49 3.10 28.04
N ALA A 13 -5.59 2.77 29.33
CA ALA A 13 -4.68 3.25 30.36
C ALA A 13 -3.23 2.79 30.13
N LEU A 14 -3.05 1.53 29.69
CA LEU A 14 -1.73 1.00 29.34
C LEU A 14 -1.10 1.76 28.16
N VAL A 15 -1.91 2.19 27.19
CA VAL A 15 -1.44 2.95 26.03
C VAL A 15 -1.10 4.39 26.38
N GLU A 16 -1.88 5.05 27.23
CA GLU A 16 -1.53 6.39 27.73
C GLU A 16 -0.20 6.36 28.51
N GLU A 17 0.04 5.28 29.26
CA GLU A 17 1.31 5.07 29.96
C GLU A 17 2.47 4.83 28.97
N ILE A 18 2.27 4.03 27.92
CA ILE A 18 3.27 3.84 26.86
C ILE A 18 3.57 5.17 26.15
N GLN A 19 2.54 5.94 25.78
CA GLN A 19 2.69 7.27 25.18
C GLN A 19 3.50 8.23 26.08
N ARG A 20 3.28 8.17 27.40
CA ARG A 20 4.05 8.97 28.36
C ARG A 20 5.51 8.55 28.44
N GLN A 21 5.80 7.27 28.22
CA GLN A 21 7.15 6.72 28.29
C GLN A 21 7.94 6.86 26.98
N THR A 22 7.30 6.71 25.83
CA THR A 22 7.96 6.75 24.50
C THR A 22 7.90 8.12 23.84
N GLY A 23 6.97 8.99 24.24
CA GLY A 23 6.85 10.35 23.71
C GLY A 23 6.25 10.45 22.29
N SER A 24 6.05 9.34 21.58
CA SER A 24 5.32 9.27 20.30
C SER A 24 4.52 7.97 20.15
N LEU A 25 3.39 8.06 19.44
CA LEU A 25 2.57 6.94 18.97
C LEU A 25 3.24 6.11 17.86
N ASP A 26 4.30 6.65 17.23
CA ASP A 26 5.00 6.02 16.11
C ASP A 26 5.83 4.79 16.51
N ASP A 27 6.14 4.63 17.80
CA ASP A 27 6.88 3.47 18.35
C ASP A 27 5.96 2.30 18.74
N VAL A 28 4.66 2.39 18.46
CA VAL A 28 3.70 1.32 18.75
C VAL A 28 3.73 0.30 17.60
N PRO A 29 3.91 -1.01 17.88
CA PRO A 29 3.81 -2.04 16.86
C PRO A 29 2.52 -1.91 16.04
N PRO A 30 2.57 -2.05 14.70
CA PRO A 30 1.46 -1.71 13.81
C PRO A 30 0.18 -2.51 14.12
N ASP A 31 0.31 -3.74 14.59
CA ASP A 31 -0.83 -4.58 15.01
C ASP A 31 -1.55 -4.03 16.25
N LEU A 32 -0.78 -3.49 17.20
CA LEU A 32 -1.33 -2.87 18.40
C LEU A 32 -2.02 -1.55 18.06
N ALA A 33 -1.44 -0.74 17.16
CA ALA A 33 -2.07 0.47 16.66
C ALA A 33 -3.43 0.18 15.98
N GLN A 34 -3.53 -0.92 15.20
CA GLN A 34 -4.79 -1.33 14.59
C GLN A 34 -5.85 -1.79 15.61
N LEU A 35 -5.45 -2.57 16.62
CA LEU A 35 -6.35 -2.99 17.71
C LEU A 35 -6.94 -1.78 18.45
N LEU A 36 -6.10 -0.79 18.74
CA LEU A 36 -6.52 0.42 19.45
C LEU A 36 -7.51 1.27 18.64
N ARG A 37 -7.36 1.33 17.32
CA ARG A 37 -8.34 1.99 16.45
C ARG A 37 -9.70 1.34 16.49
N ARG A 38 -9.75 0.00 16.54
CA ARG A 38 -11.02 -0.73 16.66
C ARG A 38 -11.71 -0.43 17.98
N VAL A 39 -10.98 -0.48 19.09
CA VAL A 39 -11.52 -0.16 20.43
C VAL A 39 -11.98 1.30 20.53
N LYS A 40 -11.18 2.26 20.04
CA LYS A 40 -11.58 3.69 20.01
C LYS A 40 -12.83 3.92 19.18
N LYS A 41 -12.94 3.26 18.02
CA LYS A 41 -14.11 3.33 17.13
C LYS A 41 -15.36 2.71 17.77
N GLU A 42 -15.22 1.57 18.47
CA GLU A 42 -16.32 0.91 19.19
C GLU A 42 -16.82 1.73 20.38
N GLN A 43 -15.93 2.46 21.07
CA GLN A 43 -16.30 3.37 22.16
C GLN A 43 -16.73 4.76 21.69
N GLY A 44 -16.78 5.02 20.38
CA GLY A 44 -17.15 6.34 19.83
C GLY A 44 -16.16 7.46 20.15
N LYS A 45 -14.92 7.12 20.54
CA LYS A 45 -13.85 8.09 20.81
C LYS A 45 -13.17 8.49 19.49
N PRO A 46 -12.74 9.76 19.33
CA PRO A 46 -12.03 10.19 18.13
C PRO A 46 -10.77 9.34 17.93
N VAL A 47 -10.68 8.69 16.78
CA VAL A 47 -9.43 8.10 16.31
C VAL A 47 -8.64 9.26 15.72
N GLU A 48 -7.45 9.55 16.24
CA GLU A 48 -6.57 10.54 15.62
C GLU A 48 -6.33 10.10 14.17
N ASP A 49 -6.70 10.97 13.24
CA ASP A 49 -6.44 10.76 11.82
C ASP A 49 -4.93 10.61 11.66
N ILE A 50 -4.50 9.47 11.12
CA ILE A 50 -3.14 9.37 10.61
C ILE A 50 -2.98 10.53 9.64
N PRO A 51 -1.91 11.33 9.72
CA PRO A 51 -1.57 12.27 8.68
C PRO A 51 -1.52 11.50 7.36
N SER A 52 -2.55 11.67 6.56
CA SER A 52 -2.70 11.04 5.26
C SER A 52 -2.65 12.14 4.23
N GLU A 53 -1.97 11.84 3.13
CA GLU A 53 -1.82 12.78 2.05
C GLU A 53 -2.51 12.22 0.82
N GLU A 54 -3.46 12.99 0.30
CA GLU A 54 -4.08 12.68 -0.98
C GLU A 54 -3.09 13.01 -2.10
N ILE A 55 -2.95 12.07 -3.02
CA ILE A 55 -2.08 12.19 -4.18
C ILE A 55 -2.92 12.08 -5.44
N ILE A 56 -2.51 12.80 -6.50
CA ILE A 56 -3.13 12.70 -7.82
C ILE A 56 -2.10 12.06 -8.75
N PRO A 57 -2.18 10.74 -9.00
CA PRO A 57 -1.19 10.05 -9.82
C PRO A 57 -1.17 10.56 -11.26
N ARG A 58 0.01 10.61 -11.86
CA ARG A 58 0.15 10.90 -13.30
C ARG A 58 -0.12 9.62 -14.09
N PRO A 59 -1.00 9.66 -15.11
CA PRO A 59 -1.25 8.49 -15.95
C PRO A 59 0.01 8.03 -16.68
N GLY A 60 0.23 6.71 -16.73
CA GLY A 60 1.26 6.07 -17.53
C GLY A 60 0.63 5.23 -18.65
N PHE A 61 0.55 3.92 -18.44
CA PHE A 61 0.00 2.97 -19.40
C PHE A 61 -1.03 2.04 -18.75
N VAL A 62 -1.76 1.27 -19.56
CA VAL A 62 -2.80 0.35 -19.06
C VAL A 62 -2.44 -1.08 -19.43
N VAL A 63 -2.44 -1.96 -18.42
CA VAL A 63 -2.32 -3.40 -18.62
C VAL A 63 -3.71 -3.99 -18.74
N LYS A 64 -3.98 -4.71 -19.83
CA LYS A 64 -5.24 -5.43 -20.04
C LYS A 64 -5.00 -6.92 -19.83
N THR A 65 -5.81 -7.52 -18.96
CA THR A 65 -5.76 -8.95 -18.66
C THR A 65 -7.16 -9.50 -18.37
N SER A 66 -7.24 -10.75 -17.92
CA SER A 66 -8.44 -11.38 -17.41
C SER A 66 -8.17 -12.07 -16.07
N ASP A 67 -9.15 -12.07 -15.18
CA ASP A 67 -9.06 -12.84 -13.94
C ASP A 67 -9.23 -14.35 -14.17
N ALA A 68 -9.17 -15.13 -13.09
CA ALA A 68 -9.33 -16.59 -13.15
C ALA A 68 -10.72 -17.04 -13.66
N SER A 69 -11.72 -16.16 -13.65
CA SER A 69 -13.06 -16.44 -14.19
C SER A 69 -13.20 -16.05 -15.68
N GLY A 70 -12.17 -15.41 -16.25
CA GLY A 70 -12.19 -14.87 -17.61
C GLY A 70 -12.82 -13.48 -17.72
N ALA A 71 -13.18 -12.85 -16.60
CA ALA A 71 -13.69 -11.48 -16.59
C ALA A 71 -12.55 -10.49 -16.91
N LYS A 72 -12.88 -9.43 -17.65
CA LYS A 72 -11.89 -8.44 -18.10
C LYS A 72 -11.39 -7.60 -16.93
N VAL A 73 -10.08 -7.46 -16.85
CA VAL A 73 -9.41 -6.62 -15.86
C VAL A 73 -8.50 -5.63 -16.58
N PHE A 74 -8.55 -4.37 -16.16
CA PHE A 74 -7.64 -3.32 -16.60
C PHE A 74 -6.89 -2.76 -15.39
N ILE A 75 -5.59 -2.61 -15.50
CA ILE A 75 -4.74 -2.04 -14.46
C ILE A 75 -4.10 -0.79 -15.02
N ASN A 76 -4.51 0.37 -14.51
CA ASN A 76 -3.94 1.67 -14.84
C ASN A 76 -2.64 1.82 -14.07
N MET A 77 -1.51 1.76 -14.78
CA MET A 77 -0.19 1.98 -14.21
C MET A 77 0.08 3.48 -14.19
N CYS A 78 0.18 4.04 -12.98
CA CYS A 78 0.32 5.46 -12.71
C CYS A 78 1.61 5.74 -11.93
N GLY A 79 2.11 6.98 -11.99
CA GLY A 79 3.34 7.40 -11.29
C GLY A 79 3.14 8.61 -10.39
N HIS A 80 3.80 8.64 -9.23
CA HIS A 80 3.86 9.81 -8.34
C HIS A 80 5.18 9.81 -7.54
N ASP A 81 5.76 10.99 -7.29
CA ASP A 81 7.01 11.18 -6.52
C ASP A 81 6.91 10.79 -5.02
N LYS A 82 5.74 10.91 -4.41
CA LYS A 82 5.46 10.52 -3.02
C LYS A 82 5.46 9.02 -2.77
N VAL A 83 5.33 8.19 -3.81
CA VAL A 83 5.55 6.74 -3.67
C VAL A 83 7.04 6.51 -3.67
N ALA A 84 7.59 5.82 -2.66
CA ALA A 84 9.03 5.59 -2.56
C ALA A 84 9.59 4.82 -3.78
N ALA A 85 10.72 5.27 -4.30
CA ALA A 85 11.45 4.52 -5.32
C ALA A 85 12.08 3.24 -4.72
N PRO A 86 12.18 2.14 -5.50
CA PRO A 86 12.79 0.90 -5.02
C PRO A 86 14.31 1.04 -4.89
N GLY A 87 14.88 0.61 -3.76
CA GLY A 87 16.34 0.47 -3.60
C GLY A 87 17.14 1.73 -4.00
N ASN A 88 18.09 1.53 -4.92
CA ASN A 88 18.98 2.57 -5.45
C ASN A 88 18.51 3.15 -6.79
N TRP A 89 17.22 3.07 -7.12
CA TRP A 89 16.67 3.61 -8.36
C TRP A 89 16.92 5.12 -8.46
N GLN A 90 17.54 5.56 -9.56
CA GLN A 90 17.90 6.97 -9.80
C GLN A 90 17.45 7.40 -11.18
N GLY A 91 16.36 8.18 -11.24
CA GLY A 91 15.79 8.62 -12.51
C GLY A 91 15.35 7.44 -13.38
N LEU A 92 15.53 7.53 -14.70
CA LEU A 92 15.08 6.52 -15.66
C LEU A 92 16.03 5.33 -15.84
N GLN A 93 17.04 5.20 -14.99
CA GLN A 93 18.03 4.14 -15.11
C GLN A 93 17.64 2.94 -14.25
N VAL A 94 17.37 1.81 -14.90
CA VAL A 94 17.19 0.52 -14.24
C VAL A 94 18.51 0.13 -13.56
N PRO A 95 18.53 -0.12 -12.24
CA PRO A 95 19.73 -0.60 -11.55
C PRO A 95 20.21 -1.95 -12.10
N GLU A 96 21.53 -2.16 -12.12
CA GLU A 96 22.15 -3.39 -12.64
C GLU A 96 21.65 -4.65 -11.92
N GLU A 97 21.46 -4.55 -10.60
CA GLU A 97 20.92 -5.64 -9.77
C GLU A 97 19.47 -6.01 -10.13
N VAL A 98 18.68 -5.04 -10.56
CA VAL A 98 17.31 -5.27 -11.05
C VAL A 98 17.37 -5.93 -12.42
N GLN A 99 18.22 -5.43 -13.32
CA GLN A 99 18.38 -6.02 -14.65
C GLN A 99 18.86 -7.47 -14.58
N ALA A 100 19.88 -7.75 -13.76
CA ALA A 100 20.41 -9.10 -13.57
C ALA A 100 19.38 -10.05 -12.95
N ALA A 101 18.50 -9.56 -12.08
CA ALA A 101 17.39 -10.34 -11.54
C ALA A 101 16.32 -10.62 -12.62
N LEU A 102 15.94 -9.61 -13.41
CA LEU A 102 14.98 -9.77 -14.51
C LEU A 102 15.45 -10.79 -15.56
N ASP A 103 16.74 -10.80 -15.88
CA ASP A 103 17.33 -11.74 -16.84
C ASP A 103 17.31 -13.20 -16.35
N ASN A 104 17.15 -13.43 -15.04
CA ASN A 104 17.17 -14.76 -14.40
C ASN A 104 15.94 -15.03 -13.54
N VAL A 105 14.77 -14.53 -13.97
CA VAL A 105 13.53 -14.57 -13.18
C VAL A 105 13.10 -15.99 -12.75
N ASP A 106 13.45 -17.03 -13.51
CA ASP A 106 13.10 -18.42 -13.22
C ASP A 106 13.95 -19.07 -12.11
N SER A 107 15.07 -18.44 -11.72
CA SER A 107 16.02 -18.98 -10.73
C SER A 107 16.69 -17.87 -9.91
N LEU A 108 15.87 -17.04 -9.27
CA LEU A 108 16.34 -15.94 -8.41
C LEU A 108 16.95 -16.46 -7.11
N THR A 109 18.08 -15.88 -6.72
CA THR A 109 18.56 -15.94 -5.34
C THR A 109 17.73 -15.01 -4.44
N ASP A 110 17.78 -15.20 -3.12
CA ASP A 110 17.04 -14.34 -2.17
C ASP A 110 17.35 -12.86 -2.36
N ALA A 111 18.63 -12.51 -2.55
CA ALA A 111 19.06 -11.13 -2.79
C ALA A 111 18.49 -10.55 -4.11
N GLN A 112 18.40 -11.35 -5.16
CA GLN A 112 17.80 -10.93 -6.43
C GLN A 112 16.27 -10.82 -6.33
N GLN A 113 15.63 -11.60 -5.46
CA GLN A 113 14.21 -11.41 -5.19
C GLN A 113 13.95 -10.12 -4.42
N GLU A 114 14.86 -9.74 -3.51
CA GLU A 114 14.77 -8.47 -2.77
C GLU A 114 14.94 -7.26 -3.68
N SER A 115 15.80 -7.32 -4.69
CA SER A 115 15.95 -6.23 -5.68
C SER A 115 14.69 -6.01 -6.54
N LEU A 116 13.78 -6.99 -6.59
CA LEU A 116 12.50 -6.90 -7.31
C LEU A 116 11.32 -6.44 -6.43
N ARG A 117 11.58 -5.84 -5.27
CA ARG A 117 10.53 -5.28 -4.40
C ARG A 117 10.24 -3.82 -4.73
N PHE A 118 9.06 -3.56 -5.28
CA PHE A 118 8.61 -2.22 -5.66
C PHE A 118 7.50 -1.73 -4.72
N PRO A 119 7.69 -0.61 -4.00
CA PRO A 119 6.62 0.03 -3.27
C PRO A 119 5.52 0.50 -4.23
N LEU A 120 4.26 0.21 -3.91
CA LEU A 120 3.11 0.62 -4.70
C LEU A 120 1.94 1.05 -3.82
N SER A 121 1.15 1.98 -4.32
CA SER A 121 -0.18 2.30 -3.79
C SER A 121 -1.23 1.84 -4.79
N MET A 122 -2.24 1.11 -4.33
CA MET A 122 -3.25 0.53 -5.22
C MET A 122 -4.66 0.80 -4.70
N THR A 123 -5.55 1.17 -5.61
CA THR A 123 -6.97 1.32 -5.28
C THR A 123 -7.64 -0.04 -5.09
N PRO A 124 -8.76 -0.09 -4.34
CA PRO A 124 -9.66 -1.24 -4.40
C PRO A 124 -10.15 -1.48 -5.83
N PRO A 125 -10.61 -2.71 -6.15
CA PRO A 125 -11.23 -3.01 -7.44
C PRO A 125 -12.41 -2.06 -7.72
N GLN A 126 -12.43 -1.44 -8.89
CA GLN A 126 -13.50 -0.56 -9.33
C GLN A 126 -14.28 -1.20 -10.49
N PRO A 127 -15.63 -1.20 -10.46
CA PRO A 127 -16.44 -1.66 -11.60
C PRO A 127 -16.41 -0.62 -12.72
N ASP A 128 -16.25 -1.08 -13.97
CA ASP A 128 -16.25 -0.22 -15.16
C ASP A 128 -16.84 -0.97 -16.38
N VAL A 129 -16.89 -0.31 -17.53
CA VAL A 129 -17.37 -0.86 -18.81
C VAL A 129 -16.32 -0.70 -19.91
N ASP A 130 -16.17 -1.76 -20.71
CA ASP A 130 -15.27 -1.72 -21.86
C ASP A 130 -15.88 -0.97 -23.06
N LYS A 131 -15.10 -0.85 -24.15
CA LYS A 131 -15.55 -0.20 -25.39
C LYS A 131 -16.80 -0.81 -26.03
N LYS A 132 -17.19 -2.03 -25.66
CA LYS A 132 -18.39 -2.74 -26.13
C LYS A 132 -19.53 -2.70 -25.11
N GLY A 133 -19.37 -1.97 -24.01
CA GLY A 133 -20.33 -1.91 -22.90
C GLY A 133 -20.35 -3.16 -22.02
N ALA A 134 -19.37 -4.06 -22.16
CA ALA A 134 -19.27 -5.23 -21.30
C ALA A 134 -18.60 -4.86 -19.98
N ALA A 135 -19.11 -5.40 -18.87
CA ALA A 135 -18.55 -5.17 -17.55
C ALA A 135 -17.08 -5.60 -17.46
N CYS A 136 -16.29 -4.81 -16.76
CA CYS A 136 -14.90 -5.10 -16.43
C CYS A 136 -14.55 -4.51 -15.06
N THR A 137 -13.40 -4.91 -14.53
CA THR A 137 -12.86 -4.38 -13.29
C THR A 137 -11.61 -3.58 -13.58
N THR A 138 -11.47 -2.40 -12.98
CA THR A 138 -10.31 -1.53 -13.10
C THR A 138 -9.59 -1.42 -11.76
N PHE A 139 -8.28 -1.22 -11.82
CA PHE A 139 -7.41 -0.94 -10.68
C PHE A 139 -6.48 0.21 -11.05
N ASP A 140 -6.24 1.15 -10.16
CA ASP A 140 -5.16 2.11 -10.29
C ASP A 140 -3.98 1.64 -9.44
N CYS A 141 -2.84 1.40 -10.08
CA CYS A 141 -1.59 0.98 -9.45
C CYS A 141 -0.56 2.11 -9.61
N CYS A 142 -0.28 2.81 -8.52
CA CYS A 142 0.66 3.92 -8.47
C CYS A 142 2.02 3.45 -7.95
N LEU A 143 3.05 3.59 -8.78
CA LEU A 143 4.45 3.41 -8.42
C LEU A 143 5.15 4.77 -8.29
N ASN A 144 6.42 4.75 -7.90
CA ASN A 144 7.26 5.94 -8.03
C ASN A 144 7.33 6.40 -9.50
N GLU A 145 7.29 7.71 -9.71
CA GLU A 145 7.30 8.29 -11.06
C GLU A 145 8.52 7.91 -11.92
N ASP A 146 9.69 7.69 -11.30
CA ASP A 146 10.91 7.33 -12.01
C ASP A 146 10.90 5.90 -12.54
N VAL A 147 10.01 5.04 -12.01
CA VAL A 147 9.79 3.68 -12.51
C VAL A 147 8.83 3.68 -13.71
N ILE A 148 7.81 4.55 -13.69
CA ILE A 148 6.71 4.54 -14.67
C ILE A 148 6.98 5.38 -15.91
N LYS A 149 7.81 6.43 -15.81
CA LYS A 149 8.08 7.37 -16.91
C LYS A 149 8.47 6.61 -18.19
N THR A 150 7.52 6.55 -19.12
CA THR A 150 7.77 6.16 -20.50
C THR A 150 8.38 7.37 -21.21
N GLY A 151 9.59 7.20 -21.75
CA GLY A 151 10.26 8.23 -22.56
C GLY A 151 9.49 8.66 -23.80
#